data_AF-A0AAW6CGB5-F1
#
_entry.id   AF-A0AAW6CGB5-F1
#
_cell.length_a   1.000
_cell.length_b   1.000
_cell.length_c   1.000
_cell.angle_alpha   90.00
_cell.angle_beta   90.00
_cell.angle_gamma   90.00
#
_symmetry.space_group_name_H-M   'P 1'
#
loop_
_entity.id
_entity.type
_entity.pdbx_description
1 polymer ?
#
loop_
_entity_poly.entity_id
_entity_poly.type
_entity_poly.pdbx_seq_one_letter_code
_entity_poly.pdbx_strand_id
1 'polypeptide(L)'
;MIYKKPDEKFSHENITYTVGSRVLANEASEYSGLFGRILEIRTDDDRETENDTPDIYCEFDPPCLSAARRALEQTFSELYGAPKRVEDLGLELVIMAPEMLTPLAVPEQAYPQGTLYVVVSHWATDGEFGSYEAPFTNLTDAQRQFHDDLKNELESGCIEKWREKSQFAEEETAESYECYLDGEYCENHFYLSIEKRPLPLAPEFIRTVAAAYEDECAREDFLDKAQALPEYLALTEDQKKQLLHNADIKGRISHYLDLCDTYWECYWDAVSKAAQDILQEDQQASPQK
;
A
#
# COMPACT_ATOMS: atom_id res chain seq x y z
N MET A 1 -29.54 -17.65 9.59
CA MET A 1 -28.51 -18.68 9.33
C MET A 1 -27.27 -18.40 10.16
N ILE A 2 -26.51 -19.43 10.56
CA ILE A 2 -25.27 -19.28 11.35
C ILE A 2 -24.07 -19.78 10.55
N TYR A 3 -23.04 -18.94 10.41
CA TYR A 3 -21.72 -19.25 9.86
C TYR A 3 -20.71 -19.28 11.01
N LYS A 4 -19.99 -20.39 11.17
CA LYS A 4 -19.08 -20.64 12.31
C LYS A 4 -17.83 -21.42 11.96
N LYS A 5 -17.79 -22.09 10.81
CA LYS A 5 -16.60 -22.84 10.41
C LYS A 5 -15.58 -21.88 9.81
N PRO A 6 -14.28 -22.09 10.05
CA PRO A 6 -13.23 -21.34 9.38
C PRO A 6 -13.44 -21.33 7.86
N ASP A 7 -13.14 -20.20 7.23
CA ASP A 7 -13.27 -19.95 5.79
C ASP A 7 -14.71 -19.92 5.25
N GLU A 8 -15.75 -20.03 6.09
CA GLU A 8 -17.11 -19.72 5.69
C GLU A 8 -17.24 -18.23 5.36
N LYS A 9 -17.81 -17.93 4.18
CA LYS A 9 -17.92 -16.58 3.63
C LYS A 9 -19.36 -16.10 3.64
N PHE A 10 -19.53 -14.84 4.00
CA PHE A 10 -20.79 -14.13 3.94
C PHE A 10 -20.56 -12.77 3.26
N SER A 11 -21.41 -12.42 2.29
CA SER A 11 -21.29 -11.16 1.55
C SER A 11 -22.46 -10.23 1.87
N HIS A 12 -22.14 -8.97 2.15
CA HIS A 12 -23.10 -7.90 2.42
C HIS A 12 -22.62 -6.62 1.75
N GLU A 13 -23.47 -5.99 0.94
CA GLU A 13 -23.15 -4.73 0.23
C GLU A 13 -21.80 -4.74 -0.52
N ASN A 14 -21.50 -5.85 -1.21
CA ASN A 14 -20.23 -6.12 -1.92
C ASN A 14 -18.99 -6.32 -1.05
N ILE A 15 -19.13 -6.30 0.27
CA ILE A 15 -18.07 -6.63 1.23
C ILE A 15 -18.22 -8.10 1.60
N THR A 16 -17.10 -8.84 1.61
CA THR A 16 -17.08 -10.25 2.02
C THR A 16 -16.43 -10.40 3.38
N TYR A 17 -17.18 -10.95 4.33
CA TYR A 17 -16.77 -11.30 5.68
C TYR A 17 -16.50 -12.80 5.72
N THR A 18 -15.38 -13.19 6.31
CA THR A 18 -14.94 -14.59 6.34
C THR A 18 -14.65 -14.99 7.79
N VAL A 19 -15.26 -16.07 8.26
CA VAL A 19 -15.04 -16.57 9.62
C VAL A 19 -13.56 -16.95 9.80
N GLY A 20 -12.96 -16.47 10.89
CA GLY A 20 -11.54 -16.60 11.21
C GLY A 20 -10.65 -15.48 10.64
N SER A 21 -11.16 -14.64 9.74
CA SER A 21 -10.37 -13.56 9.13
C SER A 21 -10.23 -12.34 10.03
N ARG A 22 -9.18 -11.55 9.77
CA ARG A 22 -8.87 -10.32 10.50
C ARG A 22 -9.83 -9.20 10.11
N VAL A 23 -10.19 -8.38 11.10
CA VAL A 23 -11.04 -7.20 10.93
C VAL A 23 -10.50 -6.03 11.74
N LEU A 24 -10.86 -4.83 11.33
CA LEU A 24 -10.69 -3.58 12.07
C LEU A 24 -12.07 -3.04 12.42
N ALA A 25 -12.32 -2.71 13.69
CA ALA A 25 -13.44 -1.85 14.07
C ALA A 25 -13.16 -0.43 13.58
N ASN A 26 -14.04 0.11 12.75
CA ASN A 26 -13.89 1.43 12.15
C ASN A 26 -14.63 2.52 12.96
N GLU A 27 -14.64 3.75 12.44
CA GLU A 27 -15.21 4.92 13.13
C GLU A 27 -16.72 4.85 13.38
N ALA A 28 -17.45 3.93 12.73
CA ALA A 28 -18.86 3.68 13.03
C ALA A 28 -19.07 2.86 14.32
N SER A 29 -17.99 2.45 15.01
CA SER A 29 -18.03 1.73 16.27
C SER A 29 -17.38 2.49 17.43
N GLU A 30 -17.90 2.31 18.63
CA GLU A 30 -17.25 2.69 19.88
C GLU A 30 -15.93 1.94 20.12
N TYR A 31 -15.75 0.77 19.47
CA TYR A 31 -14.53 -0.02 19.47
C TYR A 31 -13.54 0.41 18.36
N SER A 32 -13.75 1.58 17.72
CA SER A 32 -12.91 2.08 16.63
C SER A 32 -11.41 1.98 16.95
N GLY A 33 -10.64 1.47 15.97
CA GLY A 33 -9.20 1.26 16.07
C GLY A 33 -8.78 -0.11 16.62
N LEU A 34 -9.73 -0.93 17.10
CA LEU A 34 -9.43 -2.29 17.53
C LEU A 34 -9.30 -3.25 16.35
N PHE A 35 -8.23 -4.04 16.38
CA PHE A 35 -8.03 -5.16 15.49
C PHE A 35 -8.57 -6.43 16.13
N GLY A 36 -9.17 -7.31 15.33
CA GLY A 36 -9.78 -8.52 15.84
C GLY A 36 -9.94 -9.59 14.79
N ARG A 37 -10.74 -10.61 15.12
CA ARG A 37 -11.10 -11.70 14.21
C ARG A 37 -12.59 -11.98 14.29
N ILE A 38 -13.16 -12.37 13.15
CA ILE A 38 -14.55 -12.86 13.09
C ILE A 38 -14.60 -14.27 13.66
N LEU A 39 -15.44 -14.49 14.66
CA LEU A 39 -15.67 -15.81 15.27
C LEU A 39 -16.86 -16.53 14.64
N GLU A 40 -17.95 -15.81 14.43
CA GLU A 40 -19.16 -16.33 13.80
C GLU A 40 -20.01 -15.18 13.24
N ILE A 41 -20.88 -15.50 12.28
CA ILE A 41 -21.81 -14.56 11.66
C ILE A 41 -23.21 -15.15 11.76
N ARG A 42 -24.17 -14.38 12.23
CA ARG A 42 -25.58 -14.79 12.34
C ARG A 42 -26.49 -13.86 11.52
N THR A 43 -27.40 -14.46 10.77
CA THR A 43 -28.36 -13.77 9.89
C THR A 43 -29.79 -14.14 10.23
N ASP A 44 -30.75 -13.35 9.77
CA ASP A 44 -32.18 -13.64 9.84
C ASP A 44 -32.65 -13.88 11.30
N ASP A 45 -33.41 -14.96 11.54
CA ASP A 45 -33.96 -15.32 12.85
C ASP A 45 -32.91 -15.78 13.87
N ASP A 46 -31.66 -16.01 13.45
CA ASP A 46 -30.57 -16.45 14.34
C ASP A 46 -29.82 -15.27 15.00
N ARG A 47 -30.22 -14.02 14.70
CA ARG A 47 -29.64 -12.79 15.29
C ARG A 47 -30.06 -12.62 16.75
N GLU A 48 -29.17 -12.00 17.53
CA GLU A 48 -29.38 -11.59 18.92
C GLU A 48 -29.66 -10.09 19.07
N THR A 49 -29.32 -9.26 18.07
CA THR A 49 -29.68 -7.83 18.08
C THR A 49 -30.99 -7.56 17.32
N GLU A 50 -31.62 -6.42 17.62
CA GLU A 50 -32.81 -5.95 16.90
C GLU A 50 -32.49 -5.27 15.56
N ASN A 51 -31.20 -5.23 15.17
CA ASN A 51 -30.79 -4.58 13.93
C ASN A 51 -31.18 -5.41 12.70
N ASP A 52 -31.52 -4.73 11.61
CA ASP A 52 -31.84 -5.37 10.33
C ASP A 52 -30.59 -5.91 9.61
N THR A 53 -29.40 -5.61 10.11
CA THR A 53 -28.13 -6.15 9.61
C THR A 53 -27.76 -7.47 10.29
N PRO A 54 -26.84 -8.26 9.71
CA PRO A 54 -26.26 -9.46 10.35
C PRO A 54 -25.48 -9.14 11.63
N ASP A 55 -25.52 -10.06 12.59
CA ASP A 55 -24.69 -9.99 13.79
C ASP A 55 -23.34 -10.68 13.52
N ILE A 56 -22.26 -9.91 13.55
CA ILE A 56 -20.90 -10.41 13.37
C ILE A 56 -20.23 -10.44 14.75
N TYR A 57 -19.96 -11.64 15.25
CA TYR A 57 -19.26 -11.82 16.53
C TYR A 57 -17.76 -11.72 16.30
N CYS A 58 -17.14 -10.80 17.03
CA CYS A 58 -15.72 -10.51 16.94
C CYS A 58 -15.04 -10.70 18.30
N GLU A 59 -13.82 -11.23 18.23
CA GLU A 59 -12.84 -11.14 19.31
C GLU A 59 -11.84 -10.04 18.95
N PHE A 60 -11.73 -9.00 19.78
CA PHE A 60 -10.81 -7.89 19.60
C PHE A 60 -9.57 -8.01 20.50
N ASP A 61 -8.41 -7.70 19.92
CA ASP A 61 -7.14 -7.62 20.63
C ASP A 61 -7.16 -6.38 21.54
N PRO A 62 -6.73 -6.49 22.82
CA PRO A 62 -6.53 -5.32 23.67
C PRO A 62 -5.52 -4.34 23.06
N PRO A 63 -5.72 -3.01 23.17
CA PRO A 63 -4.76 -2.05 22.64
C PRO A 63 -3.35 -2.21 23.22
N CYS A 64 -2.34 -2.39 22.36
CA CYS A 64 -0.94 -2.48 22.79
C CYS A 64 -0.36 -1.14 23.26
N LEU A 65 -0.87 -0.02 22.74
CA LEU A 65 -0.37 1.33 23.04
C LEU A 65 -1.15 1.99 24.17
N SER A 66 -0.46 2.60 25.12
CA SER A 66 -1.08 3.28 26.27
C SER A 66 -1.98 4.46 25.88
N ALA A 67 -1.73 5.09 24.74
CA ALA A 67 -2.59 6.15 24.20
C ALA A 67 -3.93 5.58 23.69
N ALA A 68 -3.89 4.53 22.86
CA ALA A 68 -5.07 3.84 22.36
C ALA A 68 -5.89 3.22 23.50
N ARG A 69 -5.21 2.63 24.49
CA ARG A 69 -5.84 2.13 25.72
C ARG A 69 -6.64 3.23 26.44
N ARG A 70 -6.02 4.38 26.69
CA ARG A 70 -6.70 5.50 27.37
C ARG A 70 -7.87 6.05 26.56
N ALA A 71 -7.74 6.14 25.24
CA ALA A 71 -8.83 6.58 24.38
C ALA A 71 -10.04 5.64 24.48
N LEU A 72 -9.82 4.33 24.41
CA LEU A 72 -10.87 3.33 24.57
C LEU A 72 -11.52 3.40 25.96
N GLU A 73 -10.71 3.45 27.02
CA GLU A 73 -11.20 3.59 28.40
C GLU A 73 -12.03 4.87 28.57
N GLN A 74 -11.63 5.98 27.95
CA GLN A 74 -12.37 7.23 27.97
C GLN A 74 -13.72 7.10 27.25
N THR A 75 -13.74 6.59 26.01
CA THR A 75 -14.97 6.38 25.23
C THR A 75 -16.00 5.58 26.03
N PHE A 76 -15.57 4.46 26.62
CA PHE A 76 -16.46 3.61 27.41
C PHE A 76 -16.78 4.21 28.79
N SER A 77 -15.86 4.95 29.42
CA SER A 77 -16.18 5.62 30.68
C SER A 77 -17.25 6.69 30.51
N GLU A 78 -17.21 7.42 29.40
CA GLU A 78 -18.21 8.43 29.04
C GLU A 78 -19.55 7.77 28.71
N LEU A 79 -19.56 6.71 27.90
CA LEU A 79 -20.76 5.98 27.51
C LEU A 79 -21.51 5.39 28.72
N TYR A 80 -20.78 4.83 29.68
CA TYR A 80 -21.36 4.20 30.88
C TYR A 80 -21.51 5.17 32.06
N GLY A 81 -21.02 6.41 31.96
CA GLY A 81 -21.03 7.40 33.03
C GLY A 81 -20.23 7.01 34.29
N ALA A 82 -19.29 6.07 34.16
CA ALA A 82 -18.48 5.55 35.25
C ALA A 82 -17.10 5.10 34.73
N PRO A 83 -16.03 5.19 35.53
CA PRO A 83 -14.71 4.76 35.09
C PRO A 83 -14.70 3.30 34.61
N LYS A 84 -14.24 3.08 33.38
CA LYS A 84 -14.04 1.78 32.74
C LYS A 84 -12.57 1.56 32.45
N ARG A 85 -12.10 0.33 32.68
CA ARG A 85 -10.79 -0.13 32.22
C ARG A 85 -10.96 -1.10 31.08
N VAL A 86 -9.94 -1.27 30.25
CA VAL A 86 -10.00 -2.22 29.12
C VAL A 86 -10.32 -3.64 29.60
N GLU A 87 -9.81 -4.04 30.77
CA GLU A 87 -10.10 -5.36 31.34
C GLU A 87 -11.59 -5.57 31.68
N ASP A 88 -12.37 -4.49 31.79
CA ASP A 88 -13.80 -4.52 32.11
C ASP A 88 -14.70 -4.54 30.85
N LEU A 89 -14.13 -4.43 29.64
CA LEU A 89 -14.91 -4.20 28.40
C LEU A 89 -15.38 -5.47 27.68
N GLY A 90 -14.85 -6.65 28.02
CA GLY A 90 -15.29 -7.93 27.43
C GLY A 90 -15.09 -8.01 25.91
N LEU A 91 -13.84 -8.00 25.46
CA LEU A 91 -13.49 -7.94 24.03
C LEU A 91 -13.67 -9.26 23.26
N GLU A 92 -14.08 -10.35 23.91
CA GLU A 92 -14.03 -11.71 23.32
C GLU A 92 -15.24 -12.07 22.44
N LEU A 93 -16.41 -11.45 22.66
CA LEU A 93 -17.66 -11.77 21.97
C LEU A 93 -18.46 -10.49 21.66
N VAL A 94 -17.79 -9.52 21.06
CA VAL A 94 -18.42 -8.24 20.70
C VAL A 94 -19.26 -8.44 19.45
N ILE A 95 -20.54 -8.10 19.52
CA ILE A 95 -21.44 -8.12 18.36
C ILE A 95 -21.28 -6.81 17.59
N MET A 96 -20.96 -6.92 16.32
CA MET A 96 -20.74 -5.81 15.40
C MET A 96 -21.68 -5.93 14.21
N ALA A 97 -22.16 -4.78 13.73
CA ALA A 97 -22.82 -4.71 12.43
C ALA A 97 -21.77 -4.62 11.30
N PRO A 98 -22.10 -5.03 10.06
CA PRO A 98 -21.17 -5.00 8.93
C PRO A 98 -20.50 -3.64 8.72
N GLU A 99 -21.25 -2.55 8.79
CA GLU A 99 -20.79 -1.18 8.58
C GLU A 99 -19.75 -0.72 9.60
N MET A 100 -19.71 -1.36 10.77
CA MET A 100 -18.74 -1.07 11.83
C MET A 100 -17.39 -1.75 11.65
N LEU A 101 -17.28 -2.64 10.65
CA LEU A 101 -16.11 -3.48 10.42
C LEU A 101 -15.51 -3.24 9.05
N THR A 102 -14.19 -3.12 9.02
CA THR A 102 -13.40 -3.17 7.80
C THR A 102 -12.66 -4.52 7.75
N PRO A 103 -13.04 -5.46 6.85
CA PRO A 103 -12.28 -6.67 6.64
C PRO A 103 -10.85 -6.36 6.20
N LEU A 104 -9.89 -7.06 6.78
CA LEU A 104 -8.48 -6.85 6.48
C LEU A 104 -7.98 -7.96 5.57
N ALA A 105 -7.56 -7.56 4.37
CA ALA A 105 -6.86 -8.45 3.47
C ALA A 105 -5.52 -8.88 4.05
N VAL A 106 -5.06 -10.09 3.73
CA VAL A 106 -3.67 -10.50 3.91
C VAL A 106 -2.88 -9.95 2.72
N PRO A 107 -2.12 -8.84 2.85
CA PRO A 107 -1.60 -8.10 1.69
C PRO A 107 -0.76 -8.96 0.75
N GLU A 108 0.06 -9.86 1.30
CA GLU A 108 0.92 -10.76 0.53
C GLU A 108 0.14 -11.79 -0.31
N GLN A 109 -1.10 -12.08 0.07
CA GLN A 109 -1.98 -13.03 -0.64
C GLN A 109 -2.99 -12.35 -1.55
N ALA A 110 -3.40 -11.13 -1.21
CA ALA A 110 -4.54 -10.46 -1.83
C ALA A 110 -4.14 -9.33 -2.79
N TYR A 111 -2.97 -8.70 -2.59
CA TYR A 111 -2.57 -7.54 -3.39
C TYR A 111 -1.58 -7.90 -4.48
N PRO A 112 -1.69 -7.29 -5.67
CA PRO A 112 -0.60 -7.29 -6.66
C PRO A 112 0.71 -6.83 -6.02
N GLN A 113 1.83 -7.43 -6.42
CA GLN A 113 3.14 -7.12 -5.86
C GLN A 113 3.95 -6.26 -6.84
N GLY A 114 4.41 -5.11 -6.37
CA GLY A 114 5.49 -4.34 -7.00
C GLY A 114 6.85 -4.82 -6.51
N THR A 115 7.91 -4.44 -7.23
CA THR A 115 9.30 -4.65 -6.75
C THR A 115 9.86 -3.31 -6.31
N LEU A 116 10.37 -3.27 -5.08
CA LEU A 116 11.15 -2.17 -4.54
C LEU A 116 12.62 -2.56 -4.56
N TYR A 117 13.48 -1.63 -4.97
CA TYR A 117 14.93 -1.77 -4.89
C TYR A 117 15.41 -0.92 -3.71
N VAL A 118 15.92 -1.55 -2.67
CA VAL A 118 16.34 -0.85 -1.45
C VAL A 118 17.85 -0.85 -1.38
N VAL A 119 18.45 0.32 -1.41
CA VAL A 119 19.87 0.46 -1.07
C VAL A 119 19.98 0.37 0.45
N VAL A 120 20.66 -0.66 0.94
CA VAL A 120 20.87 -0.93 2.36
C VAL A 120 22.34 -0.71 2.66
N SER A 121 22.62 0.11 3.66
CA SER A 121 23.97 0.26 4.20
C SER A 121 23.96 0.15 5.71
N HIS A 122 24.98 -0.51 6.24
CA HIS A 122 25.34 -0.42 7.64
C HIS A 122 26.86 -0.49 7.77
N TRP A 123 27.38 0.19 8.79
CA TRP A 123 28.81 0.28 9.03
C TRP A 123 29.11 0.43 10.50
N ALA A 124 30.33 0.09 10.86
CA ALA A 124 30.96 0.44 12.12
C ALA A 124 32.41 0.88 11.85
N THR A 125 32.85 1.97 12.46
CA THR A 125 34.23 2.45 12.42
C THR A 125 34.68 2.79 13.83
N ASP A 126 35.69 2.08 14.32
CA ASP A 126 36.20 2.22 15.69
C ASP A 126 35.08 2.16 16.77
N GLY A 127 34.05 1.34 16.52
CA GLY A 127 32.90 1.13 17.41
C GLY A 127 31.74 2.14 17.26
N GLU A 128 31.91 3.21 16.47
CA GLU A 128 30.80 4.09 16.08
C GLU A 128 30.07 3.47 14.89
N PHE A 129 28.76 3.25 15.02
CA PHE A 129 27.97 2.52 14.02
C PHE A 129 26.81 3.34 13.46
N GLY A 130 26.41 2.98 12.24
CA GLY A 130 25.28 3.60 11.54
C GLY A 130 24.65 2.66 10.54
N SER A 131 23.44 3.00 10.11
CA SER A 131 22.73 2.29 9.06
C SER A 131 21.71 3.20 8.39
N TYR A 132 21.43 2.97 7.12
CA TYR A 132 20.25 3.51 6.46
C TYR A 132 19.69 2.54 5.41
N GLU A 133 18.43 2.78 5.05
CA GLU A 133 17.77 2.13 3.93
C GLU A 133 17.15 3.21 3.04
N ALA A 134 17.43 3.15 1.74
CA ALA A 134 16.89 4.06 0.73
C ALA A 134 16.07 3.28 -0.31
N PRO A 135 14.73 3.37 -0.28
CA PRO A 135 13.86 2.65 -1.20
C PRO A 135 13.69 3.38 -2.55
N PHE A 136 13.71 2.62 -3.64
CA PHE A 136 13.51 3.09 -5.01
C PHE A 136 12.53 2.19 -5.78
N THR A 137 11.71 2.78 -6.65
CA THR A 137 10.82 2.06 -7.57
C THR A 137 11.49 1.75 -8.92
N ASN A 138 12.70 2.25 -9.14
CA ASN A 138 13.49 2.07 -10.35
C ASN A 138 14.90 1.53 -10.01
N LEU A 139 15.33 0.46 -10.69
CA LEU A 139 16.62 -0.17 -10.45
C LEU A 139 17.80 0.76 -10.77
N THR A 140 17.72 1.53 -11.86
CA THR A 140 18.80 2.44 -12.28
C THR A 140 19.01 3.55 -11.25
N ASP A 141 17.92 4.05 -10.63
CA ASP A 141 18.03 5.03 -9.54
C ASP A 141 18.70 4.43 -8.30
N ALA A 142 18.36 3.19 -7.93
CA ALA A 142 19.03 2.48 -6.85
C ALA A 142 20.51 2.21 -7.17
N GLN A 143 20.83 1.82 -8.40
CA GLN A 143 22.20 1.62 -8.86
C GLN A 143 23.03 2.90 -8.84
N ARG A 144 22.42 4.04 -9.21
CA ARG A 144 23.07 5.34 -9.08
C ARG A 144 23.38 5.63 -7.62
N GLN A 145 22.41 5.47 -6.72
CA GLN A 145 22.62 5.71 -5.29
C GLN A 145 23.72 4.80 -4.72
N PHE A 146 23.66 3.49 -4.99
CA PHE A 146 24.71 2.54 -4.62
C PHE A 146 26.09 2.96 -5.12
N HIS A 147 26.18 3.37 -6.39
CA HIS A 147 27.43 3.83 -6.98
C HIS A 147 27.98 5.08 -6.28
N ASP A 148 27.13 6.08 -6.05
CA ASP A 148 27.52 7.33 -5.42
C ASP A 148 27.98 7.10 -3.97
N ASP A 149 27.29 6.23 -3.23
CA ASP A 149 27.62 5.87 -1.84
C ASP A 149 28.95 5.12 -1.76
N LEU A 150 29.13 4.07 -2.57
CA LEU A 150 30.38 3.30 -2.59
C LEU A 150 31.56 4.17 -3.01
N LYS A 151 31.36 5.02 -4.02
CA LYS A 151 32.40 5.95 -4.46
C LYS A 151 32.80 6.92 -3.35
N ASN A 152 31.83 7.48 -2.64
CA ASN A 152 32.10 8.40 -1.53
C ASN A 152 32.89 7.71 -0.40
N GLU A 153 32.53 6.47 -0.06
CA GLU A 153 33.24 5.69 0.96
C GLU A 153 34.67 5.33 0.52
N LEU A 154 34.89 5.00 -0.76
CA LEU A 154 36.23 4.77 -1.31
C LEU A 154 37.10 6.04 -1.33
N GLU A 155 36.51 7.20 -1.63
CA GLU A 155 37.25 8.46 -1.74
C GLU A 155 37.54 9.12 -0.39
N SER A 156 36.65 8.97 0.60
CA SER A 156 36.69 9.75 1.84
C SER A 156 36.54 8.93 3.13
N GLY A 157 36.17 7.66 3.00
CA GLY A 157 35.82 6.78 4.11
C GLY A 157 37.00 6.03 4.72
N CYS A 158 36.70 4.84 5.25
CA CYS A 158 37.65 4.01 5.99
C CYS A 158 38.22 2.84 5.19
N ILE A 159 37.59 2.49 4.06
CA ILE A 159 37.97 1.34 3.22
C ILE A 159 39.46 1.40 2.86
N GLU A 160 39.92 2.49 2.26
CA GLU A 160 41.31 2.60 1.80
C GLU A 160 42.33 2.57 2.95
N LYS A 161 41.96 3.09 4.14
CA LYS A 161 42.78 2.99 5.35
C LYS A 161 42.87 1.56 5.87
N TRP A 162 41.78 0.80 5.75
CA TRP A 162 41.72 -0.58 6.18
C TRP A 162 42.45 -1.52 5.23
N ARG A 163 42.49 -1.24 3.92
CA ARG A 163 43.24 -2.05 2.92
C ARG A 163 44.71 -2.26 3.27
N GLU A 164 45.32 -1.35 4.04
CA GLU A 164 46.71 -1.47 4.51
C GLU A 164 46.88 -2.46 5.69
N LYS A 165 45.79 -2.86 6.35
CA LYS A 165 45.81 -3.75 7.52
C LYS A 165 45.80 -5.22 7.08
N SER A 166 46.56 -6.05 7.77
CA SER A 166 46.63 -7.50 7.51
C SER A 166 45.31 -8.24 7.75
N GLN A 167 44.42 -7.68 8.57
CA GLN A 167 43.11 -8.25 8.88
C GLN A 167 42.04 -7.88 7.84
N PHE A 168 42.35 -7.05 6.85
CA PHE A 168 41.36 -6.60 5.87
C PHE A 168 40.82 -7.78 5.05
N ALA A 169 39.51 -7.86 4.99
CA ALA A 169 38.76 -8.77 4.14
C ALA A 169 37.72 -7.97 3.34
N GLU A 170 37.47 -8.41 2.11
CA GLU A 170 36.47 -7.81 1.22
C GLU A 170 35.70 -8.90 0.46
N GLU A 171 34.42 -8.66 0.28
CA GLU A 171 33.49 -9.49 -0.47
C GLU A 171 32.66 -8.60 -1.40
N GLU A 172 32.61 -8.96 -2.68
CA GLU A 172 31.92 -8.16 -3.69
C GLU A 172 31.04 -9.07 -4.57
N THR A 173 29.84 -8.57 -4.87
CA THR A 173 28.95 -9.13 -5.87
C THR A 173 28.48 -8.04 -6.82
N ALA A 174 27.69 -8.40 -7.83
CA ALA A 174 27.09 -7.41 -8.73
C ALA A 174 26.09 -6.46 -8.03
N GLU A 175 25.59 -6.84 -6.84
CA GLU A 175 24.54 -6.10 -6.11
C GLU A 175 24.98 -5.72 -4.69
N SER A 176 26.21 -6.03 -4.26
CA SER A 176 26.70 -5.74 -2.91
C SER A 176 28.22 -5.53 -2.84
N TYR A 177 28.63 -4.75 -1.84
CA TYR A 177 30.01 -4.57 -1.43
C TYR A 177 30.09 -4.66 0.10
N GLU A 178 31.01 -5.46 0.60
CA GLU A 178 31.30 -5.58 2.02
C GLU A 178 32.80 -5.59 2.25
N CYS A 179 33.26 -4.88 3.29
CA CYS A 179 34.61 -5.02 3.79
C CYS A 179 34.66 -4.89 5.32
N TYR A 180 35.65 -5.52 5.94
CA TYR A 180 35.80 -5.56 7.39
C TYR A 180 37.24 -5.87 7.81
N LEU A 181 37.51 -5.71 9.10
CA LEU A 181 38.74 -6.21 9.72
C LEU A 181 38.44 -7.52 10.47
N ASP A 182 39.10 -8.61 10.06
CA ASP A 182 38.95 -9.93 10.66
C ASP A 182 39.25 -9.90 12.17
N GLY A 183 38.31 -10.44 12.96
CA GLY A 183 38.31 -10.36 14.41
C GLY A 183 37.73 -9.06 15.01
N GLU A 184 37.41 -8.06 14.21
CA GLU A 184 36.92 -6.73 14.64
C GLU A 184 35.60 -6.31 13.96
N TYR A 185 34.84 -7.24 13.36
CA TYR A 185 33.65 -6.92 12.55
C TYR A 185 32.65 -5.97 13.24
N CYS A 186 32.35 -6.18 14.52
CA CYS A 186 31.43 -5.32 15.28
C CYS A 186 31.92 -3.87 15.41
N GLU A 187 33.22 -3.65 15.33
CA GLU A 187 33.87 -2.36 15.50
C GLU A 187 34.26 -1.74 14.16
N ASN A 188 34.54 -2.57 13.15
CA ASN A 188 35.12 -2.20 11.86
C ASN A 188 34.54 -3.05 10.72
N HIS A 189 33.44 -2.58 10.14
CA HIS A 189 32.87 -3.10 8.89
C HIS A 189 32.18 -1.99 8.09
N PHE A 190 32.06 -2.21 6.78
CA PHE A 190 31.21 -1.43 5.90
C PHE A 190 30.48 -2.39 4.96
N TYR A 191 29.16 -2.29 4.94
CA TYR A 191 28.29 -3.05 4.04
C TYR A 191 27.40 -2.10 3.25
N LEU A 192 27.24 -2.40 1.96
CA LEU A 192 26.34 -1.72 1.05
C LEU A 192 25.75 -2.75 0.09
N SER A 193 24.45 -2.71 -0.15
CA SER A 193 23.79 -3.61 -1.11
C SER A 193 22.54 -3.00 -1.73
N ILE A 194 22.12 -3.55 -2.86
CA ILE A 194 20.79 -3.32 -3.45
C ILE A 194 19.95 -4.58 -3.22
N GLU A 195 18.94 -4.48 -2.37
CA GLU A 195 18.00 -5.57 -2.08
C GLU A 195 16.70 -5.41 -2.86
N LYS A 196 16.19 -6.51 -3.42
CA LYS A 196 14.85 -6.55 -4.03
C LYS A 196 13.84 -6.96 -2.98
N ARG A 197 12.89 -6.08 -2.66
CA ARG A 197 11.83 -6.33 -1.67
C ARG A 197 10.45 -6.26 -2.35
N PRO A 198 9.54 -7.22 -2.11
CA PRO A 198 8.18 -7.14 -2.63
C PRO A 198 7.40 -6.03 -1.92
N LEU A 199 6.59 -5.29 -2.68
CA LEU A 199 5.70 -4.26 -2.16
C LEU A 199 4.24 -4.61 -2.50
N PRO A 200 3.43 -5.04 -1.52
CA PRO A 200 2.00 -5.23 -1.72
C PRO A 200 1.30 -3.91 -2.09
N LEU A 201 0.63 -3.88 -3.24
CA LEU A 201 -0.01 -2.69 -3.78
C LEU A 201 -1.49 -2.67 -3.44
N ALA A 202 -1.86 -1.94 -2.39
CA ALA A 202 -3.26 -1.75 -2.02
C ALA A 202 -4.04 -1.06 -3.16
N PRO A 203 -5.32 -1.41 -3.40
CA PRO A 203 -6.12 -0.83 -4.49
C PRO A 203 -6.17 0.71 -4.49
N GLU A 204 -6.25 1.36 -3.31
CA GLU A 204 -6.23 2.82 -3.20
C GLU A 204 -4.88 3.43 -3.60
N PHE A 205 -3.79 2.76 -3.25
CA PHE A 205 -2.45 3.21 -3.67
C PHE A 205 -2.32 3.15 -5.19
N ILE A 206 -2.79 2.06 -5.82
CA ILE A 206 -2.79 1.92 -7.28
C ILE A 206 -3.61 3.03 -7.92
N ARG A 207 -4.83 3.30 -7.43
CA ARG A 207 -5.67 4.40 -7.92
C ARG A 207 -4.99 5.75 -7.82
N THR A 208 -4.32 6.01 -6.70
CA THR A 208 -3.62 7.27 -6.46
C THR A 208 -2.48 7.48 -7.47
N VAL A 209 -1.67 6.45 -7.70
CA VAL A 209 -0.56 6.51 -8.67
C VAL A 209 -1.09 6.64 -10.11
N ALA A 210 -2.14 5.87 -10.46
CA ALA A 210 -2.77 5.96 -11.78
C ALA A 210 -3.36 7.35 -12.03
N ALA A 211 -4.05 7.93 -11.05
CA ALA A 211 -4.61 9.28 -11.16
C ALA A 211 -3.51 10.32 -11.39
N ALA A 212 -2.39 10.23 -10.66
CA ALA A 212 -1.25 11.14 -10.85
C ALA A 212 -0.67 11.05 -12.27
N TYR A 213 -0.53 9.83 -12.81
CA TYR A 213 -0.07 9.62 -14.19
C TYR A 213 -1.06 10.18 -15.21
N GLU A 214 -2.36 9.88 -15.06
CA GLU A 214 -3.40 10.39 -15.96
C GLU A 214 -3.50 11.92 -15.93
N ASP A 215 -3.32 12.54 -14.77
CA ASP A 215 -3.30 14.00 -14.63
C ASP A 215 -2.11 14.62 -15.37
N GLU A 216 -0.94 13.96 -15.34
CA GLU A 216 0.23 14.36 -16.10
C GLU A 216 -0.02 14.24 -17.62
N CYS A 217 -0.53 13.10 -18.10
CA CYS A 217 -0.88 12.93 -19.51
C CYS A 217 -1.90 13.97 -19.98
N ALA A 218 -2.96 14.22 -19.20
CA ALA A 218 -3.97 15.22 -19.53
C ALA A 218 -3.39 16.63 -19.66
N ARG A 219 -2.38 16.97 -18.84
CA ARG A 219 -1.66 18.24 -18.93
C ARG A 219 -0.78 18.33 -20.18
N GLU A 220 -0.10 17.25 -20.54
CA GLU A 220 0.70 17.19 -21.77
C GLU A 220 -0.18 17.34 -23.02
N ASP A 221 -1.29 16.61 -23.10
CA ASP A 221 -2.25 16.70 -24.20
C ASP A 221 -2.88 18.10 -24.30
N PHE A 222 -3.25 18.66 -23.15
CA PHE A 222 -3.75 20.04 -23.09
C PHE A 222 -2.70 21.01 -23.63
N LEU A 223 -1.45 20.90 -23.19
CA LEU A 223 -0.37 21.79 -23.62
C LEU A 223 -0.11 21.66 -25.13
N ASP A 224 -0.12 20.43 -25.66
CA ASP A 224 0.06 20.17 -27.10
C ASP A 224 -0.95 20.93 -27.96
N LYS A 225 -2.21 21.02 -27.51
CA LYS A 225 -3.26 21.77 -28.21
C LYS A 225 -3.25 23.25 -27.89
N ALA A 226 -3.07 23.61 -26.62
CA ALA A 226 -3.15 24.99 -26.15
C ALA A 226 -2.04 25.86 -26.74
N GLN A 227 -0.83 25.34 -26.94
CA GLN A 227 0.30 26.09 -27.47
C GLN A 227 0.06 26.74 -28.85
N ALA A 228 -0.89 26.21 -29.63
CA ALA A 228 -1.26 26.75 -30.94
C ALA A 228 -2.38 27.82 -30.85
N LEU A 229 -3.00 28.00 -29.68
CA LEU A 229 -4.14 28.89 -29.49
C LEU A 229 -3.68 30.34 -29.22
N PRO A 230 -4.30 31.36 -29.86
CA PRO A 230 -3.99 32.77 -29.61
C PRO A 230 -4.13 33.16 -28.13
N GLU A 231 -5.10 32.58 -27.42
CA GLU A 231 -5.37 32.81 -26.00
C GLU A 231 -4.18 32.40 -25.13
N TYR A 232 -3.54 31.27 -25.45
CA TYR A 232 -2.36 30.78 -24.73
C TYR A 232 -1.11 31.61 -25.05
N LEU A 233 -0.95 32.01 -26.32
CA LEU A 233 0.18 32.86 -26.76
C LEU A 233 0.14 34.26 -26.15
N ALA A 234 -1.05 34.75 -25.77
CA ALA A 234 -1.23 36.03 -25.09
C ALA A 234 -0.87 36.01 -23.59
N LEU A 235 -0.66 34.82 -22.99
CA LEU A 235 -0.31 34.68 -21.58
C LEU A 235 1.16 35.00 -21.30
N THR A 236 1.44 35.52 -20.12
CA THR A 236 2.81 35.60 -19.59
C THR A 236 3.33 34.22 -19.18
N GLU A 237 4.65 34.06 -19.01
CA GLU A 237 5.23 32.79 -18.56
C GLU A 237 4.72 32.34 -17.18
N ASP A 238 4.51 33.27 -16.25
CA ASP A 238 3.93 32.96 -14.94
C ASP A 238 2.47 32.49 -15.06
N GLN A 239 1.69 33.11 -15.95
CA GLN A 239 0.31 32.70 -16.22
C GLN A 239 0.25 31.32 -16.89
N LYS A 240 1.16 31.02 -17.82
CA LYS A 240 1.28 29.69 -18.43
C LYS A 240 1.63 28.62 -17.39
N LYS A 241 2.59 28.91 -16.51
CA LYS A 241 2.95 28.02 -15.41
C LYS A 241 1.77 27.77 -14.48
N GLN A 242 1.06 28.82 -14.08
CA GLN A 242 -0.12 28.70 -13.22
C GLN A 242 -1.26 27.92 -13.90
N LEU A 243 -1.47 28.13 -15.21
CA LEU A 243 -2.47 27.41 -15.99
C LEU A 243 -2.17 25.91 -15.99
N LEU A 244 -0.92 25.50 -16.18
CA LEU A 244 -0.54 24.09 -16.16
C LEU A 244 -0.72 23.45 -14.77
N HIS A 245 -0.65 24.21 -13.69
CA HIS A 245 -0.97 23.73 -12.33
C HIS A 245 -2.48 23.62 -12.05
N ASN A 246 -3.35 23.92 -13.01
CA ASN A 246 -4.79 23.78 -12.82
C ASN A 246 -5.19 22.29 -12.74
N ALA A 247 -5.59 21.86 -11.54
CA ALA A 247 -6.04 20.48 -11.28
C ALA A 247 -7.30 20.07 -12.06
N ASP A 248 -8.05 21.03 -12.60
CA ASP A 248 -9.30 20.79 -13.33
C ASP A 248 -9.10 20.49 -14.83
N ILE A 249 -7.86 20.50 -15.34
CA ILE A 249 -7.58 20.22 -16.76
C ILE A 249 -8.15 18.86 -17.17
N LYS A 250 -7.85 17.81 -16.40
CA LYS A 250 -8.36 16.46 -16.65
C LYS A 250 -9.88 16.40 -16.55
N GLY A 251 -10.46 16.99 -15.50
CA GLY A 251 -11.92 17.02 -15.31
C GLY A 251 -12.65 17.63 -16.51
N ARG A 252 -12.11 18.71 -17.09
CA ARG A 252 -12.66 19.34 -18.30
C ARG A 252 -12.50 18.48 -19.55
N ILE A 253 -11.36 17.82 -19.72
CA ILE A 253 -11.16 16.90 -20.85
C ILE A 253 -12.15 15.74 -20.75
N SER A 254 -12.25 15.11 -19.57
CA SER A 254 -13.22 14.04 -19.30
C SER A 254 -14.65 14.49 -19.60
N HIS A 255 -15.04 15.70 -19.18
CA HIS A 255 -16.37 16.23 -19.49
C HIS A 255 -16.69 16.26 -20.99
N TYR A 256 -15.74 16.68 -21.84
CA TYR A 256 -15.97 16.70 -23.29
C TYR A 256 -15.94 15.30 -23.91
N LEU A 257 -15.17 14.37 -23.35
CA LEU A 257 -15.17 12.95 -23.76
C LEU A 257 -16.48 12.26 -23.41
N ASP A 258 -17.04 12.53 -22.23
CA ASP A 258 -18.32 11.95 -21.77
C ASP A 258 -19.50 12.37 -22.66
N LEU A 259 -19.39 13.51 -23.35
CA LEU A 259 -20.37 13.99 -24.32
C LEU A 259 -20.16 13.42 -25.75
N CYS A 260 -19.11 12.63 -25.97
CA CYS A 260 -18.75 12.11 -27.29
C CYS A 260 -19.28 10.68 -27.49
N ASP A 261 -20.51 10.57 -27.99
CA ASP A 261 -21.15 9.27 -28.26
C ASP A 261 -20.29 8.38 -29.19
N THR A 262 -19.69 8.97 -30.23
CA THR A 262 -18.87 8.23 -31.19
C THR A 262 -17.63 7.58 -30.54
N TYR A 263 -17.02 8.24 -29.55
CA TYR A 263 -15.90 7.66 -28.81
C TYR A 263 -16.33 6.39 -28.07
N TRP A 264 -17.43 6.47 -27.33
CA TRP A 264 -17.95 5.34 -26.55
C TRP A 264 -18.45 4.20 -27.44
N GLU A 265 -19.11 4.51 -28.56
CA GLU A 265 -19.51 3.51 -29.56
C GLU A 265 -18.28 2.74 -30.09
N CYS A 266 -17.23 3.47 -30.51
CA CYS A 266 -15.99 2.85 -30.97
C CYS A 266 -15.30 2.01 -29.89
N TYR A 267 -15.29 2.49 -28.64
CA TYR A 267 -14.71 1.75 -27.52
C TYR A 267 -15.44 0.42 -27.28
N TRP A 268 -16.77 0.45 -27.15
CA TRP A 268 -17.56 -0.75 -26.87
C TRP A 268 -17.58 -1.73 -28.05
N ASP A 269 -17.54 -1.24 -29.28
CA ASP A 269 -17.35 -2.08 -30.46
C ASP A 269 -16.00 -2.81 -30.43
N ALA A 270 -14.93 -2.12 -30.02
CA ALA A 270 -13.61 -2.73 -29.87
C ALA A 270 -13.59 -3.78 -28.75
N VAL A 271 -14.18 -3.47 -27.59
CA VAL A 271 -14.33 -4.42 -26.46
C VAL A 271 -15.10 -5.67 -26.90
N SER A 272 -16.20 -5.49 -27.64
CA SER A 272 -17.04 -6.60 -28.12
C SER A 272 -16.28 -7.52 -29.07
N LYS A 273 -15.52 -6.95 -30.00
CA LYS A 273 -14.66 -7.73 -30.93
C LYS A 273 -13.58 -8.48 -30.17
N ALA A 274 -12.84 -7.81 -29.28
CA ALA A 274 -11.81 -8.45 -28.48
C ALA A 274 -12.36 -9.61 -27.63
N ALA A 275 -13.53 -9.43 -27.02
CA ALA A 275 -14.19 -10.49 -26.26
C ALA A 275 -14.53 -11.71 -27.13
N GLN A 276 -15.03 -11.50 -28.35
CA GLN A 276 -15.33 -12.59 -29.27
C GLN A 276 -14.07 -13.35 -29.68
N ASP A 277 -13.00 -12.63 -30.04
CA ASP A 277 -11.74 -13.22 -30.48
C ASP A 277 -11.11 -14.07 -29.37
N ILE A 278 -10.98 -13.51 -28.15
CA ILE A 278 -10.39 -14.20 -27.00
C ILE A 278 -11.18 -15.47 -26.64
N LEU A 279 -12.52 -15.40 -26.64
CA LEU A 279 -13.35 -16.56 -26.30
C LEU A 279 -13.29 -17.66 -27.37
N GLN A 280 -13.13 -17.30 -28.64
CA GLN A 280 -12.95 -18.29 -29.71
C GLN A 280 -11.60 -19.00 -29.60
N GLU A 281 -10.53 -18.26 -29.27
CA GLU A 281 -9.20 -18.85 -29.04
C GLU A 281 -9.21 -19.83 -27.86
N ASP A 282 -9.87 -19.48 -26.75
CA ASP A 282 -9.96 -20.34 -25.57
C ASP A 282 -10.74 -21.65 -25.84
N GLN A 283 -11.81 -21.55 -26.64
CA GLN A 283 -12.58 -22.71 -27.10
C GLN A 283 -11.79 -23.63 -28.05
N GLN A 284 -10.85 -23.08 -28.82
CA GLN A 284 -9.99 -23.85 -29.72
C GLN A 284 -8.76 -24.45 -29.01
N ALA A 285 -8.28 -23.79 -27.95
CA ALA A 285 -7.13 -24.25 -27.15
C ALA A 285 -7.48 -25.34 -26.12
N SER A 286 -8.76 -25.51 -25.78
CA SER A 286 -9.23 -26.61 -24.95
C SER A 286 -9.35 -27.90 -25.77
N PRO A 287 -8.50 -28.93 -25.55
CA PRO A 287 -8.69 -30.22 -26.22
C PRO A 287 -10.01 -30.82 -25.74
N GLN A 288 -10.88 -31.20 -26.68
CA GLN A 288 -12.10 -31.97 -26.39
C GLN A 288 -11.74 -33.13 -25.46
N LYS A 289 -12.19 -33.05 -24.20
CA LYS A 289 -12.24 -34.21 -23.30
C LYS A 289 -13.32 -35.17 -23.74
#